data_AF-A0A6I7PB92-F1
#
_entry.id   AF-A0A6I7PB92-F1
#
_cell.length_a   1.000
_cell.length_b   1.000
_cell.length_c   1.000
_cell.angle_alpha   90.00
_cell.angle_beta   90.00
_cell.angle_gamma   90.00
#
_symmetry.space_group_name_H-M   'P 1'
#
loop_
_entity.id
_entity.type
_entity.pdbx_description
1 polymer ?
#
loop_
_entity_poly.entity_id
_entity_poly.type
_entity_poly.pdbx_seq_one_letter_code
_entity_poly.pdbx_strand_id
1 'polypeptide(L)'
;MFGDVCRLRRPRGTAVAMVVVLQDAVHDDLATRLVAPLVRPETLDRRIAGLQPMVQVEGESWLVMIPLLGTLRADLIAAIDRLVTGV
;
A
#
# COMPACT_ATOMS: atom_id res chain seq x y z
N MET A 1 -0.10 -13.96 -6.61
CA MET A 1 0.92 -13.17 -5.91
C MET A 1 0.25 -11.86 -5.55
N PHE A 2 -0.16 -11.68 -4.30
CA PHE A 2 -0.82 -10.45 -3.86
C PHE A 2 0.26 -9.48 -3.33
N GLY A 3 0.00 -8.17 -3.44
CA GLY A 3 0.72 -7.19 -2.64
C GLY A 3 1.93 -6.53 -3.30
N ASP A 4 1.80 -6.07 -4.55
CA ASP A 4 2.75 -5.11 -5.10
C ASP A 4 2.75 -3.85 -4.22
N VAL A 5 3.93 -3.45 -3.74
CA VAL A 5 4.09 -2.20 -2.99
C VAL A 5 4.54 -1.09 -3.93
N CYS A 6 3.87 0.06 -3.85
CA CYS A 6 4.06 1.19 -4.74
C CYS A 6 4.41 2.45 -3.94
N ARG A 7 5.50 3.13 -4.31
CA ARG A 7 5.88 4.46 -3.80
C ARG A 7 5.16 5.61 -4.51
N LEU A 8 4.35 6.40 -3.80
CA LEU A 8 3.62 7.51 -4.39
C LEU A 8 4.57 8.68 -4.76
N ARG A 9 4.66 9.04 -6.05
CA ARG A 9 5.38 10.24 -6.50
C ARG A 9 4.56 11.51 -6.15
N ARG A 10 4.93 12.13 -5.02
CA ARG A 10 4.39 13.37 -4.40
C ARG A 10 3.19 13.19 -3.45
N PRO A 11 3.45 13.04 -2.15
CA PRO A 11 2.46 13.33 -1.13
C PRO A 11 2.63 14.79 -0.66
N ARG A 12 2.26 15.79 -1.48
CA ARG A 12 2.18 17.16 -0.96
C ARG A 12 0.99 17.23 0.00
N GLY A 13 1.27 17.28 1.30
CA GLY A 13 0.27 17.41 2.36
C GLY A 13 -0.32 16.11 2.90
N THR A 14 0.18 14.94 2.48
CA THR A 14 -0.25 13.63 3.01
C THR A 14 0.90 12.89 3.68
N ALA A 15 0.62 12.18 4.78
CA ALA A 15 1.64 11.39 5.49
C ALA A 15 1.94 10.03 4.81
N VAL A 16 1.21 9.70 3.74
CA VAL A 16 1.27 8.38 3.09
C VAL A 16 2.23 8.43 1.91
N ALA A 17 3.38 7.76 2.05
CA ALA A 17 4.40 7.65 1.00
C ALA A 17 4.29 6.36 0.17
N MET A 18 3.65 5.32 0.72
CA MET A 18 3.54 4.01 0.06
C MET A 18 2.17 3.41 0.23
N VAL A 19 1.79 2.58 -0.74
CA VAL A 19 0.55 1.79 -0.73
C VAL A 19 0.86 0.37 -1.15
N VAL A 20 0.05 -0.57 -0.69
CA VAL A 20 0.04 -1.96 -1.20
C VAL A 20 -1.18 -2.14 -2.10
N VAL A 21 -0.99 -2.75 -3.26
CA VAL A 21 -2.06 -3.14 -4.18
C VAL A 21 -2.68 -4.45 -3.72
N LEU A 22 -3.97 -4.42 -3.42
CA LEU A 22 -4.73 -5.57 -2.92
C LEU A 22 -5.64 -6.18 -3.99
N GLN A 23 -5.80 -5.49 -5.13
CA GLN A 23 -6.65 -5.95 -6.23
C GLN A 23 -6.05 -7.20 -6.89
N ASP A 24 -6.92 -8.19 -7.11
CA ASP A 24 -6.58 -9.39 -7.88
C ASP A 24 -6.39 -9.06 -9.37
N ALA A 25 -5.42 -9.74 -10.01
CA ALA A 25 -5.06 -9.54 -11.41
C ALA A 25 -6.20 -9.85 -12.39
N VAL A 26 -7.23 -10.63 -11.99
CA VAL A 26 -8.46 -10.83 -12.79
C VAL A 26 -9.15 -9.50 -13.14
N HIS A 27 -8.91 -8.44 -12.37
CA HIS A 27 -9.49 -7.11 -12.58
C HIS A 27 -8.47 -6.09 -13.11
N ASP A 28 -7.41 -6.53 -13.80
CA ASP A 28 -6.36 -5.62 -14.27
C ASP A 28 -6.79 -4.70 -15.42
N ASP A 29 -7.89 -5.01 -16.11
CA ASP A 29 -8.48 -4.18 -17.16
C ASP A 29 -9.21 -2.93 -16.62
N LEU A 30 -9.49 -2.87 -15.32
CA LEU A 30 -10.10 -1.71 -14.68
C LEU A 30 -9.16 -0.50 -14.67
N ALA A 31 -9.73 0.70 -14.78
CA ALA A 31 -8.98 1.96 -14.71
C ALA A 31 -8.47 2.31 -13.30
N THR A 32 -8.87 1.55 -12.29
CA THR A 32 -8.49 1.75 -10.89
C THR A 32 -7.92 0.49 -10.27
N ARG A 33 -7.24 0.65 -9.14
CA ARG A 33 -6.74 -0.43 -8.29
C ARG A 33 -7.16 -0.21 -6.85
N LEU A 34 -7.58 -1.29 -6.20
CA LEU A 34 -7.77 -1.36 -4.76
C LEU A 34 -6.41 -1.33 -4.06
N VAL A 35 -6.25 -0.38 -3.14
CA VAL A 35 -5.01 -0.20 -2.39
C VAL A 35 -5.27 0.05 -0.91
N ALA A 36 -4.28 -0.29 -0.08
CA ALA A 36 -4.23 0.14 1.32
C ALA A 36 -2.94 0.95 1.58
N PRO A 37 -3.01 2.06 2.34
CA PRO A 37 -1.83 2.80 2.75
C PRO A 37 -0.88 1.95 3.61
N LEU A 38 0.42 2.19 3.45
CA LEU A 38 1.44 1.74 4.38
C LEU A 38 1.87 2.89 5.27
N VAL A 39 1.90 2.65 6.59
CA VAL A 39 2.37 3.62 7.58
C VAL A 39 3.44 3.00 8.47
N ARG A 40 4.27 3.87 9.03
CA ARG A 40 5.29 3.49 9.99
C ARG A 40 4.65 3.02 11.31
N PRO A 41 5.03 1.87 11.85
CA PRO A 41 4.65 1.40 13.18
C PRO A 41 4.61 2.46 14.28
N GLU A 42 5.64 3.32 14.31
CA GLU A 42 5.88 4.36 15.29
C GLU A 42 4.97 5.59 15.13
N THR A 43 4.22 5.70 14.03
CA THR A 43 3.27 6.80 13.80
C THR A 43 1.87 6.53 14.37
N LEU A 44 1.65 5.34 14.94
CA LEU A 44 0.37 4.92 15.50
C LEU A 44 0.47 4.71 17.01
N ASP A 45 -0.34 5.45 17.76
CA ASP A 45 -0.44 5.29 19.22
C ASP A 45 -1.08 3.96 19.63
N ARG A 46 -1.96 3.42 18.77
CA ARG A 46 -2.67 2.16 19.01
C ARG A 46 -2.85 1.37 17.72
N ARG A 47 -2.71 0.05 17.83
CA ARG A 47 -3.00 -0.90 16.76
C ARG A 47 -4.33 -1.61 16.98
N ILE A 48 -5.02 -1.87 15.89
CA ILE A 48 -6.19 -2.73 15.84
C ILE A 48 -5.71 -4.12 15.43
N ALA A 49 -5.52 -4.98 16.44
CA ALA A 49 -5.07 -6.35 16.23
C ALA A 49 -5.96 -7.08 15.22
N GLY A 50 -5.35 -7.82 14.30
CA GLY A 50 -6.06 -8.56 13.24
C GLY A 50 -6.51 -7.73 12.04
N LEU A 51 -6.52 -6.40 12.11
CA LEU A 51 -6.92 -5.54 10.99
C LEU A 51 -5.76 -4.77 10.34
N GLN A 52 -4.64 -4.63 11.05
CA GLN A 52 -3.45 -3.93 10.56
C GLN A 52 -2.25 -4.88 10.54
N PRO A 53 -2.14 -5.78 9.55
CA PRO A 53 -1.03 -6.69 9.45
C PRO A 53 0.29 -5.92 9.22
N MET A 54 1.38 -6.47 9.75
CA MET A 54 2.72 -5.92 9.58
C MET A 54 3.41 -6.64 8.42
N VAL A 55 4.08 -5.88 7.55
CA VAL A 55 4.80 -6.39 6.38
C VAL A 55 6.22 -5.82 6.33
N GLN A 56 7.14 -6.53 5.68
CA GLN A 56 8.49 -6.06 5.42
C GLN A 56 8.56 -5.49 3.99
N VAL A 57 9.03 -4.25 3.86
CA VAL A 57 9.30 -3.61 2.58
C VAL A 57 10.71 -3.06 2.62
N GLU A 58 11.58 -3.56 1.75
CA GLU A 58 13.01 -3.17 1.68
C GLU A 58 13.75 -3.27 3.04
N GLY A 59 13.40 -4.26 3.86
CA GLY A 59 14.01 -4.47 5.18
C GLY A 59 13.44 -3.62 6.31
N GLU A 60 12.39 -2.84 6.03
CA GLU A 60 11.72 -2.02 7.03
C GLU A 60 10.31 -2.53 7.33
N SER A 61 9.87 -2.36 8.58
CA SER A 61 8.54 -2.77 9.02
C SER A 61 7.50 -1.70 8.71
N TRP A 62 6.39 -2.12 8.10
CA TRP A 62 5.27 -1.26 7.74
C TRP A 62 3.96 -1.89 8.21
N LEU A 63 3.00 -1.05 8.60
CA LEU A 63 1.63 -1.46 8.88
C LEU A 63 0.74 -1.22 7.66
N VAL A 64 -0.01 -2.25 7.26
CA VAL A 64 -1.04 -2.11 6.24
C VAL A 64 -2.29 -1.52 6.88
N MET A 65 -2.68 -0.33 6.43
CA MET A 65 -3.86 0.37 6.93
C MET A 65 -5.12 -0.08 6.18
N ILE A 66 -5.52 -1.34 6.40
CA ILE A 66 -6.79 -1.89 5.87
C ILE A 66 -8.00 -0.99 6.18
N PRO A 67 -8.13 -0.32 7.37
CA PRO A 67 -9.22 0.61 7.62
C PRO A 67 -9.29 1.81 6.66
N LEU A 68 -8.19 2.12 5.97
CA LEU A 68 -8.05 3.25 5.05
C LEU A 68 -7.99 2.78 3.59
N LEU A 69 -8.51 1.60 3.30
CA LEU A 69 -8.56 1.03 1.97
C LEU A 69 -9.34 1.96 1.02
N GLY A 70 -8.81 2.13 -0.18
CA GLY A 70 -9.36 3.03 -1.18
C GLY A 70 -8.94 2.62 -2.59
N THR A 71 -9.17 3.52 -3.55
CA THR A 71 -8.82 3.28 -4.95
C THR A 71 -7.84 4.33 -5.46
N LEU A 72 -6.93 3.91 -6.32
CA LEU A 72 -6.06 4.78 -7.11
C LEU A 72 -6.23 4.49 -8.59
N ARG A 73 -6.00 5.49 -9.43
CA ARG A 73 -5.99 5.30 -10.88
C ARG A 73 -4.80 4.41 -11.28
N ALA A 74 -5.02 3.50 -12.21
CA ALA A 74 -4.02 2.52 -12.63
C ALA A 74 -2.80 3.19 -13.28
N ASP A 75 -2.99 4.30 -13.97
CA ASP A 75 -1.91 5.10 -14.57
C ASP A 75 -0.94 5.67 -13.53
N LEU A 76 -1.45 6.04 -12.36
CA LEU A 76 -0.64 6.52 -11.24
C LEU A 76 0.24 5.38 -10.68
N ILE A 77 -0.31 4.17 -10.57
CA ILE A 77 0.42 3.00 -10.07
C ILE A 77 1.45 2.50 -11.10
N ALA A 78 1.11 2.48 -12.38
CA ALA A 78 2.03 2.07 -13.44
C ALA A 78 3.24 3.02 -13.56
N ALA A 79 3.09 4.29 -13.18
CA ALA A 79 4.16 5.28 -13.16
C ALA A 79 5.08 5.20 -11.93
N ILE A 80 4.87 4.21 -11.05
CA ILE A 80 5.54 4.07 -9.76
C ILE A 80 6.43 2.80 -9.75
N ASP A 81 7.57 2.89 -9.08
CA ASP A 81 8.47 1.76 -8.86
C ASP A 81 7.77 0.68 -8.01
N ARG A 82 7.66 -0.53 -8.57
CA ARG A 82 7.17 -1.71 -7.85
C ARG A 82 8.27 -2.25 -6.96
N LEU A 83 8.01 -2.27 -5.66
CA LEU A 83 8.86 -2.91 -4.68
C LEU A 83 8.29 -4.31 -4.43
N VAL A 84 9.01 -5.33 -4.89
CA VAL A 84 8.62 -6.72 -4.64
C VAL A 84 8.81 -7.00 -3.15
N THR A 85 7.76 -7.51 -2.52
CA THR A 85 7.79 -7.97 -1.14
C THR A 85 8.41 -9.36 -1.09
N GLY A 86 9.47 -9.53 -0.28
CA GLY A 86 9.90 -10.84 0.19
C GLY A 86 9.01 -11.24 1.36
N VAL A 87 8.10 -12.18 1.13
CA VAL A 87 7.34 -12.85 2.19
C VAL A 87 8.07 -14.13 2.56
#